data_AF-A0A2I1HVP8-F1
#
_entry.id   AF-A0A2I1HVP8-F1
#
_cell.length_a   1.000
_cell.length_b   1.000
_cell.length_c   1.000
_cell.angle_alpha   90.00
_cell.angle_beta   90.00
_cell.angle_gamma   90.00
#
_symmetry.space_group_name_H-M   'P 1'
#
loop_
_entity.id
_entity.type
_entity.pdbx_description
1 polymer ?
#
loop_
_entity_poly.entity_id
_entity_poly.type
_entity_poly.pdbx_seq_one_letter_code
_entity_poly.pdbx_strand_id
1 'polypeptide(L)'
;KTTLSVRSKTCENFTTRESSICDECDKLRKNSRLNQATKKQRATGKNIRFIPKWYLEHPLSKLLLNTNLKSLWVSADNNDSDAEIWFKLAQFGKDGLFKGEKTFQELASLMIQIQEKKLQDKKMTGLRYSEYLKQFFCLLSDSSCEYEIFRQMFAGMSIRSIRYMRAKESDIVSNPELVYENILKVTRLTRALNWNGPIVGMTDCTKIRPKLTYSDELGCVIGSTLKLSETSVQTYDDIHKIVNIIKQKKAIATQVRVVVLKV
;
A
#
# COMPACT_ATOMS: atom_id res chain seq x y z
N LYS A 1 24.24 0.47 24.86
CA LYS A 1 23.01 0.90 25.57
C LYS A 1 22.05 1.47 24.53
N THR A 2 20.98 0.75 24.20
CA THR A 2 19.94 1.22 23.29
C THR A 2 19.17 2.36 23.97
N THR A 3 19.33 3.58 23.48
CA THR A 3 18.54 4.74 23.92
C THR A 3 17.13 4.58 23.36
N LEU A 4 16.18 4.24 24.23
CA LEU A 4 14.77 4.20 23.89
C LEU A 4 14.29 5.63 23.66
N SER A 5 14.00 5.99 22.41
CA SER A 5 13.34 7.25 22.08
C SER A 5 11.84 7.09 22.34
N VAL A 6 11.33 7.80 23.35
CA VAL A 6 9.93 7.70 23.81
C VAL A 6 9.33 9.12 23.85
N ARG A 7 8.12 9.29 23.31
CA ARG A 7 7.39 10.57 23.29
C ARG A 7 6.01 10.41 23.93
N SER A 8 5.69 11.27 24.89
CA SER A 8 4.34 11.39 25.44
C SER A 8 3.38 12.01 24.42
N LYS A 9 2.10 11.59 24.43
CA LYS A 9 1.04 12.19 23.59
C LYS A 9 0.84 13.68 23.87
N THR A 10 1.18 14.14 25.07
CA THR A 10 1.10 15.54 25.50
C THR A 10 2.36 16.33 25.22
N CYS A 11 3.40 15.73 24.63
CA CYS A 11 4.65 16.40 24.32
C CYS A 11 4.56 17.11 22.97
N GLU A 12 4.76 18.43 22.97
CA GLU A 12 4.60 19.28 21.78
C GLU A 12 5.86 19.37 20.90
N ASN A 13 7.04 19.12 21.48
CA ASN A 13 8.33 19.39 20.82
C ASN A 13 9.26 18.16 20.78
N PHE A 14 10.12 18.10 19.76
CA PHE A 14 11.22 17.13 19.67
C PHE A 14 12.54 17.77 20.04
N THR A 15 13.38 17.05 20.77
CA THR A 15 14.72 17.50 21.14
C THR A 15 15.74 16.38 20.98
N THR A 16 16.98 16.74 20.66
CA THR A 16 18.16 15.86 20.70
C THR A 16 18.99 16.06 21.97
N ARG A 17 18.66 17.07 22.78
CA ARG A 17 19.33 17.39 24.05
C ARG A 17 18.57 16.76 25.22
N GLU A 18 19.27 15.98 26.04
CA GLU A 18 18.67 15.33 27.21
C GLU A 18 18.08 16.33 28.21
N SER A 19 18.71 17.50 28.35
CA SER A 19 18.25 18.58 29.24
C SER A 19 16.94 19.24 28.81
N SER A 20 16.47 18.99 27.59
CA SER A 20 15.23 19.59 27.05
C SER A 20 14.09 18.57 26.93
N ILE A 21 14.25 17.37 27.50
CA ILE A 21 13.19 16.35 27.54
C ILE A 21 12.13 16.83 28.53
N CYS A 22 10.86 16.90 28.10
CA CYS A 22 9.78 17.28 29.00
C CYS A 22 9.48 16.17 30.01
N ASP A 23 8.91 16.57 31.16
CA ASP A 23 8.66 15.67 32.29
C ASP A 23 7.82 14.43 31.92
N GLU A 24 6.84 14.59 31.04
CA GLU A 24 5.99 13.46 30.61
C GLU A 24 6.76 12.45 29.76
N CYS A 25 7.66 12.91 28.88
CA CYS A 25 8.56 12.04 28.13
C CYS A 25 9.59 11.38 29.05
N ASP A 26 10.10 12.09 30.05
CA ASP A 26 11.08 11.53 30.98
C ASP A 26 10.44 10.51 31.93
N LYS A 27 9.21 10.74 32.40
CA LYS A 27 8.39 9.76 33.15
C LYS A 27 8.18 8.48 32.35
N LEU A 28 7.84 8.59 31.06
CA LEU A 28 7.68 7.44 30.18
C LEU A 28 9.02 6.72 29.93
N ARG A 29 10.10 7.47 29.69
CA ARG A 29 11.46 6.92 29.53
C ARG A 29 11.89 6.12 30.77
N LYS A 30 11.53 6.59 31.96
CA LYS A 30 11.82 5.94 33.25
C LYS A 30 10.77 4.88 33.63
N ASN A 31 9.68 4.72 32.87
CA ASN A 31 8.63 3.76 33.19
C ASN A 31 9.15 2.32 33.12
N SER A 32 9.15 1.63 34.26
CA SER A 32 9.70 0.28 34.39
C SER A 32 8.92 -0.75 33.57
N ARG A 33 7.59 -0.63 33.47
CA ARG A 33 6.73 -1.53 32.69
C ARG A 33 7.01 -1.39 31.20
N LEU A 34 7.12 -0.16 30.69
CA LEU A 34 7.45 0.11 29.30
C LEU A 34 8.84 -0.44 28.95
N ASN A 35 9.83 -0.16 29.79
CA ASN A 35 11.20 -0.65 29.62
C ASN A 35 11.29 -2.17 29.65
N GLN A 36 10.51 -2.85 30.50
CA GLN A 36 10.43 -4.31 30.51
C GLN A 36 9.76 -4.85 29.25
N ALA A 37 8.68 -4.21 28.78
CA ALA A 37 7.98 -4.62 27.56
C ALA A 37 8.88 -4.52 26.32
N THR A 38 9.69 -3.45 26.21
CA THR A 38 10.58 -3.22 25.07
C THR A 38 11.84 -4.08 25.12
N LYS A 39 12.27 -4.50 26.32
CA LYS A 39 13.38 -5.45 26.52
C LYS A 39 12.93 -6.91 26.42
N LYS A 40 11.63 -7.17 26.40
CA LYS A 40 11.08 -8.53 26.29
C LYS A 40 11.62 -9.14 25.00
N GLN A 41 12.40 -10.20 25.13
CA GLN A 41 12.98 -10.88 23.97
C GLN A 41 11.84 -11.31 23.04
N ARG A 42 12.00 -10.99 21.75
CA ARG A 42 11.10 -11.50 20.71
C ARG A 42 11.15 -13.02 20.75
N ALA A 43 10.03 -13.66 20.44
CA ALA A 43 9.98 -15.10 20.42
C ALA A 43 10.99 -15.64 19.39
N THR A 44 11.91 -16.47 19.87
CA THR A 44 12.78 -17.29 19.04
C THR A 44 12.03 -18.56 18.64
N GLY A 45 12.55 -19.35 17.68
CA GLY A 45 11.88 -20.57 17.22
C GLY A 45 11.43 -21.53 18.34
N LYS A 46 12.19 -21.59 19.45
CA LYS A 46 11.87 -22.42 20.64
C LYS A 46 10.74 -21.84 21.52
N ASN A 47 10.52 -20.53 21.47
CA ASN A 47 9.58 -19.81 22.35
C ASN A 47 8.30 -19.35 21.63
N ILE A 48 8.19 -19.57 20.32
CA ILE A 48 7.00 -19.27 19.50
C ILE A 48 5.73 -19.94 20.05
N ARG A 49 5.85 -21.14 20.66
CA ARG A 49 4.74 -21.88 21.27
C ARG A 49 4.03 -21.14 22.41
N PHE A 50 4.67 -20.13 23.00
CA PHE A 50 4.13 -19.32 24.08
C PHE A 50 3.54 -17.98 23.60
N ILE A 51 3.58 -17.69 22.30
CA ILE A 51 2.85 -16.55 21.73
C ILE A 51 1.36 -16.91 21.74
N PRO A 52 0.48 -16.07 22.32
CA PRO A 52 -0.96 -16.30 22.25
C PRO A 52 -1.42 -16.47 20.81
N LYS A 53 -2.18 -17.54 20.55
CA LYS A 53 -2.58 -17.96 19.18
C LYS A 53 -3.22 -16.84 18.35
N TRP A 54 -3.99 -15.96 18.98
CA TRP A 54 -4.65 -14.83 18.30
C TRP A 54 -3.68 -13.83 17.64
N TYR A 55 -2.44 -13.67 18.13
CA TYR A 55 -1.41 -12.88 17.45
C TYR A 55 -0.81 -13.60 16.24
N LEU A 56 -0.91 -14.93 16.21
CA LEU A 56 -0.48 -15.79 15.10
C LEU A 56 -1.62 -16.07 14.13
N GLU A 57 -2.88 -15.83 14.50
CA GLU A 57 -4.09 -15.97 13.65
C GLU A 57 -4.23 -14.83 12.64
N HIS A 58 -3.12 -14.49 11.96
CA HIS A 58 -3.18 -13.65 10.77
C HIS A 58 -3.86 -14.42 9.63
N PRO A 59 -4.61 -13.81 8.70
CA PRO A 59 -5.13 -14.50 7.52
C PRO A 59 -4.07 -15.30 6.75
N LEU A 60 -2.83 -14.77 6.72
CA LEU A 60 -1.67 -15.49 6.16
C LEU A 60 -1.35 -16.79 6.90
N SER A 61 -1.55 -16.90 8.22
CA SER A 61 -1.31 -18.15 8.92
C SER A 61 -2.32 -19.23 8.56
N LYS A 62 -3.58 -18.87 8.29
CA LYS A 62 -4.58 -19.79 7.72
C LYS A 62 -4.15 -20.26 6.33
N LEU A 63 -3.62 -19.36 5.50
CA LEU A 63 -3.08 -19.72 4.17
C LEU A 63 -1.83 -20.60 4.28
N LEU A 64 -0.93 -20.34 5.24
CA LEU A 64 0.22 -21.20 5.52
C LEU A 64 -0.16 -22.56 6.11
N LEU A 65 -1.38 -22.72 6.65
CA LEU A 65 -1.91 -24.02 7.06
C LEU A 65 -2.45 -24.84 5.89
N ASN A 66 -2.62 -24.26 4.70
CA ASN A 66 -3.04 -24.98 3.52
C ASN A 66 -1.99 -26.04 3.15
N THR A 67 -2.36 -27.31 3.30
CA THR A 67 -1.50 -28.48 3.06
C THR A 67 -1.03 -28.54 1.60
N ASN A 68 -1.85 -28.07 0.66
CA ASN A 68 -1.53 -28.07 -0.77
C ASN A 68 -0.45 -27.02 -1.05
N LEU A 69 -0.59 -25.80 -0.53
CA LEU A 69 0.44 -24.76 -0.67
C LEU A 69 1.76 -25.17 0.02
N LYS A 70 1.69 -25.80 1.19
CA LYS A 70 2.87 -26.38 1.85
C LYS A 70 3.56 -27.43 1.00
N SER A 71 2.79 -28.32 0.37
CA SER A 71 3.37 -29.37 -0.48
C SER A 71 4.03 -28.82 -1.74
N LEU A 72 3.49 -27.74 -2.33
CA LEU A 72 4.13 -27.00 -3.42
C LEU A 72 5.43 -26.34 -2.96
N TRP A 73 5.41 -25.72 -1.78
CA TRP A 73 6.61 -25.09 -1.21
C TRP A 73 7.73 -26.10 -0.94
N VAL A 74 7.40 -27.27 -0.37
CA VAL A 74 8.37 -28.36 -0.17
C VAL A 74 8.95 -28.86 -1.50
N SER A 75 8.14 -28.92 -2.56
CA SER A 75 8.64 -29.26 -3.90
C SER A 75 9.54 -28.19 -4.50
N ALA A 76 9.37 -26.93 -4.12
CA ALA A 76 10.23 -25.83 -4.55
C ALA A 76 11.57 -25.80 -3.81
N ASP A 77 11.58 -26.22 -2.55
CA ASP A 77 12.79 -26.20 -1.70
C ASP A 77 13.73 -27.39 -1.97
N ASN A 78 13.18 -28.53 -2.41
CA ASN A 78 13.92 -29.78 -2.55
C ASN A 78 14.49 -30.06 -3.96
N ASN A 79 14.13 -29.29 -4.99
CA ASN A 79 14.53 -29.57 -6.37
C ASN A 79 15.10 -28.34 -7.07
N ASP A 80 16.18 -28.55 -7.83
CA ASP A 80 16.75 -27.54 -8.75
C ASP A 80 15.89 -27.34 -10.03
N SER A 81 14.77 -28.05 -10.16
CA SER A 81 13.89 -28.02 -11.34
C SER A 81 12.45 -27.69 -10.97
N ASP A 82 11.94 -26.60 -11.56
CA ASP A 82 10.57 -26.12 -11.38
C ASP A 82 9.49 -27.10 -11.91
N ALA A 83 9.88 -28.12 -12.67
CA ALA A 83 8.94 -29.04 -13.33
C ALA A 83 8.04 -29.79 -12.34
N GLU A 84 8.55 -30.20 -11.19
CA GLU A 84 7.73 -30.90 -10.18
C GLU A 84 6.67 -29.97 -9.57
N ILE A 85 7.01 -28.70 -9.36
CA ILE A 85 6.09 -27.69 -8.86
C ILE A 85 4.93 -27.53 -9.84
N TRP A 86 5.24 -27.33 -11.13
CA TRP A 86 4.23 -27.16 -12.16
C TRP A 86 3.37 -28.40 -12.37
N PHE A 87 3.96 -29.59 -12.30
CA PHE A 87 3.20 -30.84 -12.39
C PHE A 87 2.21 -30.99 -11.23
N LYS A 88 2.65 -30.75 -9.99
CA LYS A 88 1.75 -30.78 -8.82
C LYS A 88 0.68 -29.70 -8.89
N LEU A 89 1.02 -28.50 -9.34
CA LEU A 89 0.07 -27.42 -9.52
C LEU A 89 -1.01 -27.78 -10.54
N ALA A 90 -0.62 -28.40 -11.66
CA ALA A 90 -1.55 -28.87 -12.68
C ALA A 90 -2.46 -30.00 -12.14
N GLN A 91 -1.90 -30.94 -11.38
CA GLN A 91 -2.67 -32.00 -10.73
C GLN A 91 -3.69 -31.42 -9.75
N PHE A 92 -3.31 -30.44 -8.93
CA PHE A 92 -4.22 -29.76 -8.02
C PHE A 92 -5.33 -29.00 -8.75
N GLY A 93 -5.01 -28.40 -9.91
CA GLY A 93 -6.00 -27.81 -10.80
C GLY A 93 -7.01 -28.84 -11.31
N LYS A 94 -6.52 -29.99 -11.77
CA LYS A 94 -7.35 -31.11 -12.27
C LYS A 94 -8.27 -31.69 -11.19
N ASP A 95 -7.75 -31.80 -9.98
CA ASP A 95 -8.50 -32.32 -8.82
C ASP A 95 -9.49 -31.28 -8.24
N GLY A 96 -9.53 -30.07 -8.83
CA GLY A 96 -10.46 -29.02 -8.43
C GLY A 96 -10.13 -28.35 -7.10
N LEU A 97 -8.90 -28.49 -6.59
CA LEU A 97 -8.50 -27.96 -5.28
C LEU A 97 -8.49 -26.43 -5.22
N PHE A 98 -8.44 -25.76 -6.38
CA PHE A 98 -8.56 -24.31 -6.50
C PHE A 98 -9.96 -23.86 -6.94
N LYS A 99 -10.97 -24.75 -6.89
CA LYS A 99 -12.35 -24.40 -7.20
C LYS A 99 -12.89 -23.44 -6.14
N GLY A 100 -13.19 -22.22 -6.55
CA GLY A 100 -13.64 -21.13 -5.68
C GLY A 100 -12.56 -20.07 -5.42
N GLU A 101 -11.29 -20.34 -5.73
CA GLU A 101 -10.20 -19.36 -5.64
C GLU A 101 -10.16 -18.48 -6.87
N LYS A 102 -10.90 -17.36 -6.82
CA LYS A 102 -11.10 -16.47 -7.97
C LYS A 102 -9.79 -15.99 -8.59
N THR A 103 -8.79 -15.61 -7.79
CA THR A 103 -7.47 -15.19 -8.31
C THR A 103 -6.82 -16.25 -9.17
N PHE A 104 -6.81 -17.50 -8.70
CA PHE A 104 -6.19 -18.60 -9.43
C PHE A 104 -6.96 -18.90 -10.73
N GLN A 105 -8.29 -18.93 -10.67
CA GLN A 105 -9.14 -19.17 -11.84
C GLN A 105 -8.94 -18.11 -12.93
N GLU A 106 -8.87 -16.84 -12.53
CA GLU A 106 -8.67 -15.72 -13.45
C GLU A 106 -7.25 -15.74 -14.04
N LEU A 107 -6.21 -16.04 -13.23
CA LEU A 107 -4.83 -16.21 -13.71
C LEU A 107 -4.72 -17.37 -14.71
N ALA A 108 -5.30 -18.53 -14.41
CA ALA A 108 -5.33 -19.66 -15.33
C ALA A 108 -6.03 -19.29 -16.65
N SER A 109 -7.15 -18.57 -16.58
CA SER A 109 -7.87 -18.07 -17.75
C SER A 109 -7.00 -17.12 -18.60
N LEU A 110 -6.18 -16.28 -17.96
CA LEU A 110 -5.21 -15.42 -18.65
C LEU A 110 -4.11 -16.26 -19.33
N MET A 111 -3.57 -17.27 -18.63
CA MET A 111 -2.53 -18.16 -19.18
C MET A 111 -3.04 -18.95 -20.38
N ILE A 112 -4.29 -19.42 -20.36
CA ILE A 112 -4.94 -20.08 -21.50
C ILE A 112 -5.04 -19.11 -22.69
N GLN A 113 -5.54 -17.89 -22.49
CA GLN A 113 -5.62 -16.88 -23.55
C GLN A 113 -4.23 -16.57 -24.16
N ILE A 114 -3.19 -16.53 -23.33
CA ILE A 114 -1.81 -16.35 -23.77
C ILE A 114 -1.36 -17.51 -24.65
N GLN A 115 -1.64 -18.75 -24.22
CA GLN A 115 -1.24 -19.94 -24.95
C GLN A 115 -1.99 -20.10 -26.28
N GLU A 116 -3.30 -19.83 -26.30
CA GLU A 116 -4.10 -19.83 -27.54
C GLU A 116 -3.56 -18.84 -28.57
N LYS A 117 -3.16 -17.64 -28.14
CA LYS A 117 -2.53 -16.65 -29.03
C LYS A 117 -1.19 -17.13 -29.58
N LYS A 118 -0.36 -17.75 -28.74
CA LYS A 118 0.91 -18.35 -29.19
C LYS A 118 0.70 -19.45 -30.22
N LEU A 119 -0.27 -20.34 -29.99
CA LEU A 119 -0.61 -21.42 -30.93
C LEU A 119 -1.12 -20.89 -32.28
N GLN A 120 -1.78 -19.73 -32.27
CA GLN A 120 -2.27 -19.05 -33.47
C GLN A 120 -1.23 -18.12 -34.12
N ASP A 121 0.01 -18.11 -33.62
CA ASP A 121 1.09 -17.18 -34.02
C ASP A 121 0.65 -15.70 -34.04
N LYS A 122 -0.23 -15.34 -33.09
CA LYS A 122 -0.74 -13.98 -32.94
C LYS A 122 0.14 -13.18 -32.01
N LYS A 123 0.28 -11.90 -32.32
CA LYS A 123 0.91 -10.93 -31.41
C LYS A 123 0.18 -10.93 -30.06
N MET A 124 0.96 -10.77 -28.99
CA MET A 124 0.47 -10.71 -27.60
C MET A 124 -0.28 -9.40 -27.27
N THR A 125 -0.57 -8.58 -28.27
CA THR A 125 -1.34 -7.35 -28.12
C THR A 125 -2.83 -7.66 -27.87
N GLY A 126 -3.53 -6.74 -27.19
CA GLY A 126 -4.96 -6.87 -26.92
C GLY A 126 -5.33 -8.06 -26.03
N LEU A 127 -4.47 -8.46 -25.08
CA LEU A 127 -4.87 -9.36 -24.00
C LEU A 127 -5.96 -8.69 -23.16
N ARG A 128 -7.03 -9.43 -22.86
CA ARG A 128 -8.13 -8.94 -22.03
C ARG A 128 -7.89 -9.37 -20.60
N TYR A 129 -7.92 -8.39 -19.71
CA TYR A 129 -7.84 -8.63 -18.27
C TYR A 129 -9.22 -8.39 -17.68
N SER A 130 -9.69 -9.33 -16.86
CA SER A 130 -10.89 -9.11 -16.05
C SER A 130 -10.64 -7.98 -15.05
N GLU A 131 -11.70 -7.30 -14.64
CA GLU A 131 -11.59 -6.20 -13.66
C GLU A 131 -10.95 -6.67 -12.36
N TYR A 132 -11.24 -7.91 -11.96
CA TYR A 132 -10.64 -8.55 -10.80
C TYR A 132 -9.11 -8.66 -10.93
N LEU A 133 -8.59 -9.14 -12.08
CA LEU A 133 -7.15 -9.23 -12.30
C LEU A 133 -6.48 -7.86 -12.37
N LYS A 134 -7.14 -6.86 -12.95
CA LYS A 134 -6.61 -5.49 -12.96
C LYS A 134 -6.37 -5.00 -11.53
N GLN A 135 -7.38 -5.16 -10.66
CA GLN A 135 -7.26 -4.78 -9.25
C GLN A 135 -6.20 -5.61 -8.52
N PHE A 136 -6.14 -6.92 -8.75
CA PHE A 136 -5.13 -7.79 -8.18
C PHE A 136 -3.70 -7.37 -8.59
N PHE A 137 -3.45 -7.13 -9.88
CA PHE A 137 -2.15 -6.65 -10.35
C PHE A 137 -1.83 -5.26 -9.84
N CYS A 138 -2.82 -4.37 -9.76
CA CYS A 138 -2.67 -3.08 -9.09
C CYS A 138 -2.17 -3.31 -7.67
N LEU A 139 -2.84 -4.09 -6.82
CA LEU A 139 -2.41 -4.33 -5.44
C LEU A 139 -1.01 -4.95 -5.35
N LEU A 140 -0.71 -5.96 -6.16
CA LEU A 140 0.58 -6.65 -6.13
C LEU A 140 1.75 -5.75 -6.58
N SER A 141 1.48 -4.77 -7.45
CA SER A 141 2.48 -3.85 -8.01
C SER A 141 2.89 -2.70 -7.09
N ASP A 142 2.44 -2.68 -5.83
CA ASP A 142 2.96 -1.74 -4.84
C ASP A 142 4.48 -1.85 -4.68
N SER A 143 5.01 -3.08 -4.75
CA SER A 143 6.42 -3.34 -5.00
C SER A 143 6.61 -3.70 -6.47
N SER A 144 7.07 -2.75 -7.28
CA SER A 144 7.29 -2.99 -8.71
C SER A 144 8.32 -4.10 -8.97
N CYS A 145 9.25 -4.30 -8.04
CA CYS A 145 10.25 -5.37 -8.13
C CYS A 145 9.60 -6.75 -7.94
N GLU A 146 8.86 -6.94 -6.85
CA GLU A 146 8.16 -8.20 -6.56
C GLU A 146 7.15 -8.54 -7.65
N TYR A 147 6.44 -7.54 -8.15
CA TYR A 147 5.50 -7.72 -9.24
C TYR A 147 6.18 -8.16 -10.54
N GLU A 148 7.37 -7.65 -10.87
CA GLU A 148 8.09 -8.11 -12.07
C GLU A 148 8.52 -9.57 -11.95
N ILE A 149 8.96 -10.01 -10.77
CA ILE A 149 9.26 -11.43 -10.51
C ILE A 149 7.99 -12.27 -10.72
N PHE A 150 6.87 -11.85 -10.14
CA PHE A 150 5.59 -12.52 -10.34
C PHE A 150 5.18 -12.57 -11.82
N ARG A 151 5.28 -11.44 -12.54
CA ARG A 151 4.88 -11.30 -13.95
C ARG A 151 5.71 -12.21 -14.87
N GLN A 152 6.98 -12.41 -14.57
CA GLN A 152 7.83 -13.34 -15.32
C GLN A 152 7.35 -14.79 -15.20
N MET A 153 6.83 -15.17 -14.03
CA MET A 153 6.39 -16.55 -13.76
C MET A 153 4.94 -16.83 -14.19
N PHE A 154 4.01 -15.92 -13.92
CA PHE A 154 2.57 -16.15 -14.07
C PHE A 154 1.91 -15.31 -15.17
N ALA A 155 2.73 -14.60 -15.96
CA ALA A 155 2.29 -13.51 -16.82
C ALA A 155 1.56 -12.40 -16.05
N GLY A 156 1.21 -11.33 -16.75
CA GLY A 156 0.52 -10.21 -16.12
C GLY A 156 0.52 -8.98 -16.98
N MET A 157 -0.08 -7.92 -16.44
CA MET A 157 -0.09 -6.61 -17.09
C MET A 157 1.29 -5.95 -17.00
N SER A 158 1.65 -5.11 -17.98
CA SER A 158 2.89 -4.33 -17.86
C SER A 158 2.78 -3.31 -16.73
N ILE A 159 3.88 -3.00 -16.03
CA ILE A 159 3.92 -1.91 -15.04
C ILE A 159 3.43 -0.60 -15.66
N ARG A 160 3.76 -0.33 -16.93
CA ARG A 160 3.30 0.87 -17.65
C ARG A 160 1.77 0.93 -17.72
N SER A 161 1.14 -0.19 -18.08
CA SER A 161 -0.32 -0.28 -18.16
C SER A 161 -0.97 -0.14 -16.78
N ILE A 162 -0.37 -0.74 -15.75
CA ILE A 162 -0.84 -0.58 -14.36
C ILE A 162 -0.76 0.88 -13.91
N ARG A 163 0.36 1.55 -14.14
CA ARG A 163 0.52 2.98 -13.82
C ARG A 163 -0.50 3.83 -14.56
N TYR A 164 -0.78 3.52 -15.82
CA TYR A 164 -1.81 4.21 -16.59
C TYR A 164 -3.22 4.01 -16.02
N MET A 165 -3.54 2.81 -15.52
CA MET A 165 -4.82 2.57 -14.82
C MET A 165 -4.87 3.32 -13.49
N ARG A 166 -3.82 3.23 -12.67
CA ARG A 166 -3.73 3.95 -11.39
C ARG A 166 -3.82 5.47 -11.57
N ALA A 167 -3.25 6.01 -12.64
CA ALA A 167 -3.36 7.43 -12.97
C ALA A 167 -4.77 7.85 -13.39
N LYS A 168 -5.60 6.91 -13.86
CA LYS A 168 -7.03 7.14 -14.11
C LYS A 168 -7.89 6.95 -12.86
N GLU A 169 -7.39 6.20 -11.87
CA GLU A 169 -8.05 6.06 -10.58
C GLU A 169 -7.77 7.32 -9.75
N SER A 170 -8.83 7.97 -9.27
CA SER A 170 -8.79 9.23 -8.50
C SER A 170 -8.11 9.13 -7.13
N ASP A 171 -7.44 8.02 -6.83
CA ASP A 171 -6.88 7.70 -5.50
C ASP A 171 -5.43 8.19 -5.34
N ILE A 172 -4.89 8.92 -6.32
CA ILE A 172 -3.69 9.74 -6.13
C ILE A 172 -4.08 10.92 -5.25
N VAL A 173 -3.28 11.24 -4.23
CA VAL A 173 -3.41 12.48 -3.45
C VAL A 173 -2.96 13.66 -4.33
N SER A 174 -3.70 13.91 -5.41
CA SER A 174 -3.54 15.03 -6.32
C SER A 174 -4.45 16.18 -5.90
N ASN A 175 -5.64 15.88 -5.39
CA ASN A 175 -6.57 16.89 -4.90
C ASN A 175 -6.20 17.35 -3.47
N PRO A 176 -5.88 18.64 -3.26
CA PRO A 176 -5.62 19.17 -1.91
C PRO A 176 -6.88 19.30 -1.05
N GLU A 177 -8.07 19.10 -1.62
CA GLU A 177 -9.35 19.19 -0.93
C GLU A 177 -9.83 17.84 -0.36
N LEU A 178 -10.82 17.91 0.53
CA LEU A 178 -11.53 16.71 1.00
C LEU A 178 -12.40 16.16 -0.15
N VAL A 179 -11.94 15.05 -0.73
CA VAL A 179 -12.63 14.37 -1.83
C VAL A 179 -13.92 13.71 -1.33
N TYR A 180 -15.06 14.14 -1.85
CA TYR A 180 -16.39 13.64 -1.47
C TYR A 180 -16.54 12.12 -1.70
N GLU A 181 -15.97 11.62 -2.79
CA GLU A 181 -15.96 10.20 -3.16
C GLU A 181 -15.28 9.35 -2.09
N ASN A 182 -14.24 9.87 -1.43
CA ASN A 182 -13.57 9.17 -0.34
C ASN A 182 -14.46 9.05 0.90
N ILE A 183 -15.26 10.09 1.21
CA ILE A 183 -16.26 10.05 2.28
C ILE A 183 -17.40 9.08 1.95
N LEU A 184 -17.84 9.05 0.68
CA LEU A 184 -18.82 8.07 0.21
C LEU A 184 -18.29 6.63 0.32
N LYS A 185 -17.03 6.37 -0.05
CA LYS A 185 -16.38 5.06 0.11
C LYS A 185 -16.42 4.61 1.58
N VAL A 186 -16.09 5.50 2.51
CA VAL A 186 -16.16 5.21 3.96
C VAL A 186 -17.60 4.90 4.39
N THR A 187 -18.58 5.66 3.89
CA THR A 187 -20.01 5.42 4.20
C THR A 187 -20.52 4.08 3.63
N ARG A 188 -20.06 3.69 2.45
CA ARG A 188 -20.37 2.36 1.89
C ARG A 188 -19.73 1.25 2.72
N LEU A 189 -18.49 1.46 3.17
CA LEU A 189 -17.79 0.51 4.04
C LEU A 189 -18.50 0.34 5.38
N THR A 190 -18.91 1.43 6.06
CA THR A 190 -19.64 1.33 7.33
C THR A 190 -20.95 0.56 7.18
N ARG A 191 -21.71 0.81 6.11
CA ARG A 191 -22.94 0.05 5.80
C ARG A 191 -22.66 -1.42 5.54
N ALA A 192 -21.64 -1.73 4.75
CA ALA A 192 -21.26 -3.12 4.46
C ALA A 192 -20.84 -3.89 5.73
N LEU A 193 -20.26 -3.19 6.71
CA LEU A 193 -19.87 -3.75 8.00
C LEU A 193 -20.97 -3.68 9.08
N ASN A 194 -22.17 -3.16 8.76
CA ASN A 194 -23.23 -2.84 9.73
C ASN A 194 -22.73 -2.02 10.94
N TRP A 195 -21.78 -1.12 10.69
CA TRP A 195 -21.17 -0.30 11.73
C TRP A 195 -22.02 0.92 12.05
N ASN A 196 -22.51 0.99 13.29
CA ASN A 196 -23.29 2.12 13.83
C ASN A 196 -22.50 2.94 14.88
N GLY A 197 -21.22 2.64 15.07
CA GLY A 197 -20.35 3.30 16.04
C GLY A 197 -19.70 4.59 15.52
N PRO A 198 -18.91 5.28 16.35
CA PRO A 198 -18.17 6.46 15.92
C PRO A 198 -17.10 6.09 14.88
N ILE A 199 -16.81 7.03 13.96
CA ILE A 199 -15.69 6.94 13.02
C ILE A 199 -14.55 7.81 13.56
N VAL A 200 -13.34 7.26 13.63
CA VAL A 200 -12.18 7.99 14.14
C VAL A 200 -11.41 8.62 12.99
N GLY A 201 -11.27 9.94 13.01
CA GLY A 201 -10.37 10.67 12.12
C GLY A 201 -8.99 10.83 12.76
N MET A 202 -7.98 10.27 12.13
CA MET A 202 -6.58 10.43 12.51
C MET A 202 -5.91 11.37 11.52
N THR A 203 -5.15 12.35 12.02
CA THR A 203 -4.42 13.28 11.15
C THR A 203 -2.97 13.33 11.55
N ASP A 204 -2.07 13.37 10.56
CA ASP A 204 -0.67 13.68 10.79
C ASP A 204 -0.14 14.61 9.70
N CYS A 205 0.87 15.41 10.04
CA CYS A 205 1.55 16.30 9.11
C CYS A 205 2.90 15.70 8.72
N THR A 206 3.05 15.34 7.46
CA THR A 206 4.32 14.87 6.92
C THR A 206 5.10 16.06 6.36
N LYS A 207 6.35 16.24 6.82
CA LYS A 207 7.26 17.23 6.20
C LYS A 207 7.59 16.78 4.79
N ILE A 208 7.43 17.69 3.83
CA ILE A 208 7.74 17.45 2.42
C ILE A 208 8.88 18.36 1.97
N ARG A 209 9.58 17.97 0.91
CA ARG A 209 10.54 18.85 0.25
C ARG A 209 9.78 20.02 -0.38
N PRO A 210 10.10 21.29 -0.06
CA PRO A 210 9.44 22.44 -0.68
C PRO A 210 9.70 22.43 -2.18
N LYS A 211 8.63 22.33 -2.98
CA LYS A 211 8.70 22.32 -4.43
C LYS A 211 7.38 22.80 -5.02
N LEU A 212 7.45 23.66 -6.03
CA LEU A 212 6.33 24.05 -6.86
C LEU A 212 6.38 23.26 -8.16
N THR A 213 5.25 22.71 -8.59
CA THR A 213 5.11 21.99 -9.86
C THR A 213 3.80 22.40 -10.50
N TYR A 214 3.75 22.48 -11.82
CA TYR A 214 2.48 22.66 -12.53
C TYR A 214 1.82 21.29 -12.72
N SER A 215 0.52 21.20 -12.44
CA SER A 215 -0.28 20.00 -12.67
C SER A 215 -1.22 20.24 -13.85
N ASP A 216 -0.99 19.54 -14.96
CA ASP A 216 -1.88 19.56 -16.12
C ASP A 216 -3.29 19.07 -15.76
N GLU A 217 -3.37 18.07 -14.88
CA GLU A 217 -4.62 17.46 -14.46
C GLU A 217 -5.51 18.43 -13.67
N LEU A 218 -4.90 19.29 -12.86
CA LEU A 218 -5.62 20.26 -12.03
C LEU A 218 -5.64 21.67 -12.63
N GLY A 219 -4.94 21.88 -13.75
CA GLY A 219 -4.76 23.19 -14.38
C GLY A 219 -4.21 24.23 -13.40
N CYS A 220 -3.30 23.87 -12.50
CA CYS A 220 -2.83 24.77 -11.43
C CYS A 220 -1.39 24.51 -11.00
N VAL A 221 -0.79 25.49 -10.33
CA VAL A 221 0.50 25.32 -9.64
C VAL A 221 0.28 24.66 -8.28
N ILE A 222 0.78 23.44 -8.12
CA ILE A 222 0.72 22.65 -6.88
C ILE A 222 1.97 22.84 -6.01
N GLY A 223 1.82 22.55 -4.71
CA GLY A 223 2.90 22.71 -3.71
C GLY A 223 2.90 24.08 -3.02
N SER A 224 1.83 24.85 -3.16
CA SER A 224 1.61 26.10 -2.42
C SER A 224 0.58 25.91 -1.28
N THR A 225 0.62 26.79 -0.29
CA THR A 225 -0.41 26.91 0.76
C THR A 225 -1.57 27.84 0.37
N LEU A 226 -1.53 28.43 -0.82
CA LEU A 226 -2.62 29.27 -1.36
C LEU A 226 -3.81 28.40 -1.81
N LYS A 227 -4.99 29.02 -1.96
CA LYS A 227 -6.19 28.33 -2.44
C LYS A 227 -6.02 27.91 -3.91
N LEU A 228 -6.72 26.85 -4.32
CA LEU A 228 -6.69 26.36 -5.72
C LEU A 228 -7.05 27.46 -6.73
N SER A 229 -8.02 28.32 -6.40
CA SER A 229 -8.41 29.46 -7.23
C SER A 229 -7.31 30.53 -7.39
N GLU A 230 -6.35 30.60 -6.47
CA GLU A 230 -5.21 31.54 -6.55
C GLU A 230 -4.03 30.95 -7.31
N THR A 231 -4.02 29.63 -7.53
CA THR A 231 -2.94 28.93 -8.23
C THR A 231 -3.37 28.35 -9.58
N SER A 232 -4.63 28.54 -9.97
CA SER A 232 -5.17 28.11 -11.26
C SER A 232 -4.49 28.85 -12.41
N VAL A 233 -4.10 28.10 -13.43
CA VAL A 233 -3.40 28.56 -14.63
C VAL A 233 -4.39 28.51 -15.79
N GLN A 234 -4.66 29.66 -16.40
CA GLN A 234 -5.52 29.73 -17.59
C GLN A 234 -4.70 29.70 -18.88
N THR A 235 -3.52 30.34 -18.84
CA THR A 235 -2.56 30.37 -19.95
C THR A 235 -1.17 30.01 -19.48
N TYR A 236 -0.30 29.54 -20.38
CA TYR A 236 1.06 29.13 -20.04
C TYR A 236 1.88 30.26 -19.39
N ASP A 237 1.65 31.50 -19.81
CA ASP A 237 2.33 32.69 -19.26
C ASP A 237 1.96 32.97 -17.79
N ASP A 238 0.82 32.46 -17.33
CA ASP A 238 0.38 32.65 -15.94
C ASP A 238 1.19 31.80 -14.97
N ILE A 239 1.81 30.71 -15.42
CA ILE A 239 2.62 29.83 -14.57
C ILE A 239 3.73 30.64 -13.88
N HIS A 240 4.49 31.43 -14.65
CA HIS A 240 5.58 32.23 -14.10
C HIS A 240 5.08 33.33 -13.16
N LYS A 241 3.95 33.97 -13.49
CA LYS A 241 3.34 35.01 -12.64
C LYS A 241 2.90 34.42 -11.29
N ILE A 242 2.18 33.30 -11.33
CA ILE A 242 1.67 32.59 -10.15
C ILE A 242 2.83 32.09 -9.28
N VAL A 243 3.85 31.49 -9.86
CA VAL A 243 5.06 31.05 -9.14
C VAL A 243 5.73 32.23 -8.43
N ASN A 244 5.82 33.40 -9.08
CA ASN A 244 6.38 34.60 -8.46
C ASN A 244 5.51 35.12 -7.31
N ILE A 245 4.18 35.15 -7.46
CA ILE A 245 3.25 35.51 -6.39
C ILE A 245 3.44 34.58 -5.18
N ILE A 246 3.52 33.26 -5.41
CA ILE A 246 3.73 32.27 -4.34
C ILE A 246 5.05 32.53 -3.61
N LYS A 247 6.13 32.80 -4.34
CA LYS A 247 7.45 33.12 -3.76
C LYS A 247 7.42 34.42 -2.97
N GLN A 248 6.80 35.48 -3.49
CA GLN A 248 6.67 36.77 -2.82
C GLN A 248 5.87 36.65 -1.52
N LYS A 249 4.77 35.88 -1.54
CA LYS A 249 3.95 35.58 -0.35
C LYS A 249 4.58 34.56 0.60
N LYS A 250 5.76 33.98 0.27
CA LYS A 250 6.42 32.89 1.01
C LYS A 250 5.48 31.69 1.26
N ALA A 251 4.59 31.41 0.32
CA ALA A 251 3.49 30.45 0.45
C ALA A 251 3.84 29.06 -0.12
N ILE A 252 5.09 28.63 -0.04
CA ILE A 252 5.51 27.29 -0.49
C ILE A 252 5.22 26.29 0.63
N ALA A 253 4.50 25.21 0.31
CA ALA A 253 4.17 24.18 1.27
C ALA A 253 5.43 23.43 1.71
N THR A 254 5.58 23.27 3.02
CA THR A 254 6.67 22.51 3.66
C THR A 254 6.15 21.25 4.35
N GLN A 255 4.83 21.12 4.47
CA GLN A 255 4.15 20.03 5.14
C GLN A 255 2.85 19.70 4.38
N VAL A 256 2.46 18.44 4.39
CA VAL A 256 1.16 17.95 3.91
C VAL A 256 0.45 17.28 5.07
N ARG A 257 -0.83 17.60 5.26
CA ARG A 257 -1.68 16.92 6.24
C ARG A 257 -2.50 15.86 5.54
N VAL A 258 -2.40 14.62 6.02
CA VAL A 258 -3.25 13.52 5.56
C VAL A 258 -4.25 13.21 6.65
N VAL A 259 -5.52 13.04 6.27
CA VAL A 259 -6.60 12.59 7.15
C VAL A 259 -6.93 11.15 6.81
N VAL A 260 -6.73 10.26 7.78
CA VAL A 260 -7.10 8.85 7.66
C VAL A 260 -8.35 8.63 8.50
N LEU A 261 -9.41 8.13 7.86
CA LEU A 261 -10.63 7.73 8.55
C LEU A 261 -10.57 6.24 8.85
N LYS A 262 -10.82 5.87 10.11
CA LYS A 262 -10.90 4.49 10.56
C LYS A 262 -12.29 4.18 11.11
N VAL A 263 -12.87 3.12 10.57
CA VAL A 263 -14.08 2.45 11.05
C VAL A 263 -13.65 1.26 11.91
#